data_AF-A0A7U9MZC8-F1
#
_entry.id   AF-A0A7U9MZC8-F1
#
_cell.length_a   1.000
_cell.length_b   1.000
_cell.length_c   1.000
_cell.angle_alpha   90.00
_cell.angle_beta   90.00
_cell.angle_gamma   90.00
#
_symmetry.space_group_name_H-M   'P 1'
#
loop_
_entity.id
_entity.type
_entity.pdbx_description
1 polymer ?
#
loop_
_entity_poly.entity_id
_entity_poly.type
_entity_poly.pdbx_seq_one_letter_code
_entity_poly.pdbx_strand_id
1 'polypeptide(L)'
;MGWKGVNLHVLLVVMWLMVLSLVTATICILLPGVEHRMREAFVEMQTHRPLESYRHFRYLAKMEELQSWLDMWEKGGYEAVFLSMYSLESFEEEDFHSYRGVDTLKIDLVFENALELQGALSKLLACHTQPQRIYLGIDPMKLERHLLWERELDWQASVAAFVEEQEEIEWEMLLAYPSYGEWQSMTEEGREQGIAGYGRAMEALTSLENLLLFYVGDQEWLICNEQNYVGEGVLNASVTHRLFLHIFCDQGYRVTADNRKERLRELEETLGAWRQDPPFVKERSDVVLVFLGDSMFGNYTDSTGVPGVVENFTKARCINCGYGGICLAQGMGDISGMDVITNLCSGQVGNIPKEKAAYDGIQEFAGVKTDSGRLVFILNYGVNDYLFGNTVSAEDKYMTTSYLGAMRTAVEQLRASYPDAEILILTPGYITFQNCGTEIVGENGALLEEYVEAALQVAREYDLPSINMYAEMEAYARNEKILTADGVHPNEQGRFFLGMKLCEKLNVMAR
;
A
#
# COMPACT_ATOMS: atom_id res chain seq x y z
N MET A 1 -19.51 46.57 -54.08
CA MET A 1 -20.00 45.18 -54.04
C MET A 1 -20.04 44.77 -52.58
N GLY A 2 -21.25 44.55 -52.06
CA GLY A 2 -21.49 44.41 -50.62
C GLY A 2 -21.20 43.02 -50.09
N TRP A 3 -20.53 42.95 -48.95
CA TRP A 3 -20.63 41.82 -48.02
C TRP A 3 -21.60 42.23 -46.92
N LYS A 4 -22.90 42.05 -47.19
CA LYS A 4 -23.93 42.08 -46.16
C LYS A 4 -24.04 40.67 -45.59
N GLY A 5 -23.83 40.56 -44.28
CA GLY A 5 -24.45 39.55 -43.42
C GLY A 5 -23.97 38.10 -43.59
N VAL A 6 -22.75 37.80 -43.14
CA VAL A 6 -22.54 36.46 -42.57
C VAL A 6 -23.18 36.50 -41.18
N ASN A 7 -24.37 35.90 -41.09
CA ASN A 7 -25.13 35.83 -39.86
C ASN A 7 -24.29 35.08 -38.81
N LEU A 8 -23.99 35.71 -37.67
CA LEU A 8 -23.16 35.12 -36.60
C LEU A 8 -23.70 33.75 -36.15
N HIS A 9 -25.02 33.56 -36.25
CA HIS A 9 -25.67 32.26 -36.07
C HIS A 9 -25.23 31.21 -37.08
N VAL A 10 -25.08 31.57 -38.36
CA VAL A 10 -24.59 30.63 -39.39
C VAL A 10 -23.15 30.24 -39.12
N LEU A 11 -22.31 31.19 -38.66
CA LEU A 11 -20.93 30.88 -38.30
C LEU A 11 -20.85 29.93 -37.10
N LEU A 12 -21.67 30.18 -36.06
CA LEU A 12 -21.79 29.31 -34.88
C LEU A 12 -22.33 27.92 -35.24
N VAL A 13 -23.35 27.84 -36.10
CA VAL A 13 -23.89 26.55 -36.56
C VAL A 13 -22.85 25.77 -37.37
N VAL A 14 -22.08 26.44 -38.23
CA VAL A 14 -21.00 25.81 -39.00
C VAL A 14 -19.86 25.35 -38.08
N MET A 15 -19.51 26.13 -37.05
CA MET A 15 -18.53 25.73 -36.05
C MET A 15 -19.01 24.52 -35.23
N TRP A 16 -20.29 24.51 -34.83
CA TRP A 16 -20.93 23.39 -34.15
C TRP A 16 -20.97 22.14 -35.02
N LEU A 17 -21.29 22.26 -36.31
CA LEU A 17 -21.28 21.14 -37.25
C LEU A 17 -19.87 20.60 -37.47
N MET A 18 -18.84 21.46 -37.50
CA MET A 18 -17.45 21.02 -37.59
C MET A 18 -16.98 20.31 -36.33
N VAL A 19 -17.30 20.82 -35.14
CA VAL A 19 -17.00 20.15 -33.87
C VAL A 19 -17.74 18.82 -33.77
N LEU A 20 -19.01 18.77 -34.15
CA LEU A 20 -19.79 17.54 -34.18
C LEU A 20 -19.17 16.53 -35.14
N SER A 21 -18.79 16.97 -36.35
CA SER A 21 -18.13 16.12 -37.35
C SER A 21 -16.78 15.59 -36.86
N LEU A 22 -16.02 16.42 -36.14
CA LEU A 22 -14.74 16.04 -35.56
C LEU A 22 -14.93 15.02 -34.44
N VAL A 23 -15.89 15.24 -33.55
CA VAL A 23 -16.25 14.30 -32.47
C VAL A 23 -16.75 12.98 -33.03
N THR A 24 -17.63 13.01 -34.05
CA THR A 24 -18.09 11.80 -34.74
C THR A 24 -16.94 11.07 -35.42
N ALA A 25 -16.05 11.78 -36.11
CA ALA A 25 -14.87 11.18 -36.73
C ALA A 25 -13.93 10.56 -35.69
N THR A 26 -13.67 11.25 -34.57
CA THR A 26 -12.87 10.71 -33.46
C THR A 26 -13.52 9.48 -32.83
N ILE A 27 -14.85 9.47 -32.65
CA ILE A 27 -15.59 8.30 -32.14
C ILE A 27 -15.53 7.13 -33.14
N CYS A 28 -15.71 7.38 -34.43
CA CYS A 28 -15.59 6.35 -35.46
C CYS A 28 -14.17 5.79 -35.60
N ILE A 29 -13.14 6.59 -35.31
CA ILE A 29 -11.73 6.18 -35.32
C ILE A 29 -11.36 5.39 -34.07
N LEU A 30 -11.87 5.79 -32.89
CA LEU A 30 -11.57 5.14 -31.61
C LEU A 30 -12.43 3.91 -31.33
N LEU A 31 -13.61 3.78 -31.94
CA LEU A 31 -14.56 2.68 -31.74
C LEU A 31 -15.12 2.18 -33.09
N PRO A 32 -14.39 1.30 -33.80
CA PRO A 32 -14.84 0.74 -35.07
C PRO A 32 -16.14 -0.07 -34.89
N GLY A 33 -17.21 0.29 -35.63
CA GLY A 33 -18.52 -0.39 -35.58
C GLY A 33 -19.68 0.41 -34.97
N VAL A 34 -19.45 1.66 -34.55
CA VAL A 34 -20.47 2.55 -33.93
C VAL A 34 -21.37 3.26 -34.97
N GLU A 35 -21.03 3.20 -36.26
CA GLU A 35 -21.66 4.00 -37.32
C GLU A 35 -23.15 3.71 -37.55
N HIS A 36 -23.58 2.44 -37.43
CA HIS A 36 -24.99 2.06 -37.56
C HIS A 36 -25.79 2.44 -36.30
N ARG A 37 -25.19 2.32 -35.12
CA ARG A 37 -25.82 2.55 -33.81
C ARG A 37 -26.00 4.04 -33.50
N MET A 38 -25.12 4.90 -34.00
CA MET A 38 -25.30 6.35 -33.94
C MET A 38 -26.57 6.82 -34.68
N ARG A 39 -26.87 6.22 -35.85
CA ARG A 39 -28.08 6.59 -36.60
C ARG A 39 -29.37 6.23 -35.86
N GLU A 40 -29.38 5.16 -35.08
CA GLU A 40 -30.54 4.76 -34.27
C GLU A 40 -30.69 5.64 -33.01
N ALA A 41 -29.59 5.93 -32.31
CA ALA A 41 -29.62 6.79 -31.12
C ALA A 41 -30.01 8.25 -31.40
N PHE A 42 -29.63 8.80 -32.57
CA PHE A 42 -30.05 10.14 -32.99
C PHE A 42 -31.55 10.24 -33.32
N VAL A 43 -32.23 9.10 -33.52
CA VAL A 43 -33.68 9.03 -33.79
C VAL A 43 -34.49 8.89 -32.49
N GLU A 44 -33.92 8.30 -31.44
CA GLU A 44 -34.62 8.05 -30.16
C GLU A 44 -34.31 9.06 -29.03
N MET A 45 -33.19 9.79 -29.06
CA MET A 45 -32.85 10.71 -27.96
C MET A 45 -32.94 12.20 -28.32
N GLN A 46 -33.84 12.90 -27.65
CA GLN A 46 -33.79 14.36 -27.46
C GLN A 46 -32.64 14.78 -26.50
N THR A 47 -31.41 14.23 -26.66
CA THR A 47 -30.28 14.62 -25.81
C THR A 47 -29.40 15.64 -26.54
N HIS A 48 -29.51 16.90 -26.12
CA HIS A 48 -28.84 18.04 -26.75
C HIS A 48 -27.34 18.18 -26.39
N ARG A 49 -26.68 17.14 -25.84
CA ARG A 49 -25.30 17.26 -25.30
C ARG A 49 -24.41 16.06 -25.68
N PRO A 50 -23.33 16.28 -26.46
CA PRO A 50 -22.40 15.22 -26.91
C PRO A 50 -21.82 14.33 -25.79
N LEU A 51 -21.62 14.87 -24.58
CA LEU A 51 -21.07 14.12 -23.46
C LEU A 51 -22.02 13.02 -22.95
N GLU A 52 -23.33 13.26 -22.98
CA GLU A 52 -24.35 12.30 -22.54
C GLU A 52 -24.43 11.14 -23.53
N SER A 53 -24.46 11.45 -24.83
CA SER A 53 -24.43 10.43 -25.88
C SER A 53 -23.15 9.60 -25.82
N TYR A 54 -21.99 10.24 -25.61
CA TYR A 54 -20.71 9.54 -25.49
C TYR A 54 -20.71 8.54 -24.32
N ARG A 55 -21.16 8.93 -23.12
CA ARG A 55 -21.24 8.01 -21.97
C ARG A 55 -22.24 6.88 -22.22
N HIS A 56 -23.39 7.15 -22.85
CA HIS A 56 -24.35 6.10 -23.18
C HIS A 56 -23.78 5.09 -24.20
N PHE A 57 -23.08 5.55 -25.25
CA PHE A 57 -22.39 4.65 -26.16
C PHE A 57 -21.30 3.85 -25.45
N ARG A 58 -20.56 4.47 -24.52
CA ARG A 58 -19.58 3.77 -23.69
C ARG A 58 -20.23 2.69 -22.85
N TYR A 59 -21.37 2.98 -22.21
CA TYR A 59 -22.17 2.00 -21.48
C TYR A 59 -22.54 0.82 -22.38
N LEU A 60 -23.12 1.07 -23.56
CA LEU A 60 -23.52 0.00 -24.49
C LEU A 60 -22.32 -0.86 -24.92
N ALA A 61 -21.19 -0.22 -25.25
CA ALA A 61 -19.96 -0.93 -25.60
C ALA A 61 -19.42 -1.76 -24.43
N LYS A 62 -19.46 -1.22 -23.21
CA LYS A 62 -19.02 -1.92 -21.99
C LYS A 62 -19.92 -3.12 -21.67
N MET A 63 -21.23 -2.99 -21.87
CA MET A 63 -22.19 -4.08 -21.69
C MET A 63 -22.04 -5.18 -22.76
N GLU A 64 -21.60 -4.83 -23.97
CA GLU A 64 -21.24 -5.78 -25.03
C GLU A 64 -19.96 -6.53 -24.69
N GLU A 65 -18.93 -5.82 -24.22
CA GLU A 65 -17.66 -6.40 -23.74
C GLU A 65 -17.87 -7.31 -22.53
N LEU A 66 -18.76 -6.93 -21.60
CA LEU A 66 -19.15 -7.76 -20.45
C LEU A 66 -19.73 -9.12 -20.87
N GLN A 67 -20.36 -9.22 -22.04
CA GLN A 67 -21.03 -10.45 -22.46
C GLN A 67 -20.07 -11.64 -22.57
N SER A 68 -18.82 -11.44 -23.02
CA SER A 68 -17.84 -12.54 -23.07
C SER A 68 -17.50 -13.08 -21.68
N TRP A 69 -17.49 -12.21 -20.67
CA TRP A 69 -17.26 -12.60 -19.28
C TRP A 69 -18.44 -13.38 -18.70
N LEU A 70 -19.67 -12.95 -19.01
CA LEU A 70 -20.88 -13.67 -18.60
C LEU A 70 -20.97 -15.05 -19.27
N ASP A 71 -20.56 -15.16 -20.53
CA ASP A 71 -20.48 -16.45 -21.23
C ASP A 71 -19.42 -17.39 -20.60
N MET A 72 -18.32 -16.83 -20.05
CA MET A 72 -17.34 -17.58 -19.27
C MET A 72 -17.91 -18.00 -17.92
N TRP A 73 -18.59 -17.10 -17.21
CA TRP A 73 -19.29 -17.37 -15.96
C TRP A 73 -20.25 -18.56 -16.08
N GLU A 74 -21.12 -18.57 -17.09
CA GLU A 74 -22.11 -19.64 -17.28
C GLU A 74 -21.48 -21.02 -17.57
N LYS A 75 -20.23 -21.06 -18.06
CA LYS A 75 -19.54 -22.30 -18.45
C LYS A 75 -18.44 -22.73 -17.49
N GLY A 76 -17.92 -21.81 -16.69
CA GLY A 76 -16.63 -21.97 -16.00
C GLY A 76 -16.71 -22.67 -14.64
N GLY A 77 -17.91 -22.89 -14.09
CA GLY A 77 -18.07 -23.54 -12.79
C GLY A 77 -17.56 -22.71 -11.61
N TYR A 78 -17.46 -21.39 -11.79
CA TYR A 78 -17.07 -20.45 -10.75
C TYR A 78 -18.14 -20.34 -9.66
N GLU A 79 -17.70 -20.05 -8.44
CA GLU A 79 -18.57 -19.85 -7.28
C GLU A 79 -18.79 -18.37 -6.97
N ALA A 80 -17.81 -17.54 -7.31
CA ALA A 80 -17.82 -16.10 -7.06
C ALA A 80 -17.42 -15.28 -8.28
N VAL A 81 -17.81 -14.01 -8.27
CA VAL A 81 -17.40 -13.01 -9.27
C VAL A 81 -16.80 -11.80 -8.57
N PHE A 82 -15.69 -11.27 -9.11
CA PHE A 82 -15.14 -9.98 -8.71
C PHE A 82 -15.28 -8.97 -9.86
N LEU A 83 -16.04 -7.91 -9.63
CA LEU A 83 -16.23 -6.79 -10.55
C LEU A 83 -15.97 -5.46 -9.84
N SER A 84 -15.52 -4.41 -10.54
CA SER A 84 -15.00 -3.22 -9.86
C SER A 84 -15.08 -1.91 -10.64
N MET A 85 -15.16 -0.80 -9.90
CA MET A 85 -15.06 0.57 -10.40
C MET A 85 -13.62 1.09 -10.47
N TYR A 86 -12.65 0.33 -10.00
CA TYR A 86 -11.21 0.57 -10.14
C TYR A 86 -10.51 -0.68 -10.68
N SER A 87 -9.27 -0.54 -11.18
CA SER A 87 -8.54 -1.65 -11.80
C SER A 87 -8.36 -2.82 -10.83
N LEU A 88 -8.62 -4.04 -11.31
CA LEU A 88 -8.35 -5.28 -10.60
C LEU A 88 -7.07 -5.98 -11.09
N GLU A 89 -6.25 -5.28 -11.88
CA GLU A 89 -5.05 -5.82 -12.51
C GLU A 89 -4.16 -6.56 -11.50
N SER A 90 -3.90 -5.95 -10.34
CA SER A 90 -3.00 -6.50 -9.32
C SER A 90 -3.61 -7.58 -8.40
N PHE A 91 -4.91 -7.88 -8.52
CA PHE A 91 -5.54 -8.97 -7.76
C PHE A 91 -5.41 -10.28 -8.52
N GLU A 92 -4.93 -11.33 -7.87
CA GLU A 92 -4.78 -12.65 -8.50
C GLU A 92 -5.98 -13.56 -8.18
N GLU A 93 -6.54 -14.23 -9.19
CA GLU A 93 -7.60 -15.23 -8.97
C GLU A 93 -7.11 -16.41 -8.12
N GLU A 94 -5.83 -16.74 -8.23
CA GLU A 94 -5.17 -17.82 -7.46
C GLU A 94 -5.19 -17.55 -5.95
N ASP A 95 -5.21 -16.29 -5.52
CA ASP A 95 -5.31 -15.94 -4.10
C ASP A 95 -6.68 -16.35 -3.52
N PHE A 96 -7.77 -16.11 -4.25
CA PHE A 96 -9.11 -16.55 -3.84
C PHE A 96 -9.18 -18.08 -3.73
N HIS A 97 -8.62 -18.79 -4.70
CA HIS A 97 -8.59 -20.26 -4.63
C HIS A 97 -7.72 -20.75 -3.46
N SER A 98 -6.50 -20.23 -3.32
CA SER A 98 -5.51 -20.74 -2.36
C SER A 98 -5.85 -20.46 -0.91
N TYR A 99 -6.41 -19.28 -0.62
CA TYR A 99 -6.64 -18.83 0.75
C TYR A 99 -8.11 -18.84 1.18
N ARG A 100 -9.05 -18.75 0.24
CA ARG A 100 -10.49 -18.84 0.53
C ARG A 100 -11.10 -20.17 0.09
N GLY A 101 -10.44 -20.92 -0.79
CA GLY A 101 -11.00 -22.13 -1.38
C GLY A 101 -12.16 -21.84 -2.33
N VAL A 102 -12.20 -20.64 -2.92
CA VAL A 102 -13.31 -20.17 -3.75
C VAL A 102 -12.82 -19.89 -5.17
N ASP A 103 -13.37 -20.60 -6.14
CA ASP A 103 -13.11 -20.35 -7.56
C ASP A 103 -13.82 -19.07 -7.99
N THR A 104 -13.04 -18.01 -8.21
CA THR A 104 -13.54 -16.66 -8.46
C THR A 104 -13.22 -16.22 -9.88
N LEU A 105 -14.23 -15.77 -10.62
CA LEU A 105 -14.03 -15.10 -11.91
C LEU A 105 -13.77 -13.61 -11.68
N LYS A 106 -12.56 -13.15 -12.01
CA LYS A 106 -12.20 -11.72 -11.98
C LYS A 106 -12.55 -11.08 -13.33
N ILE A 107 -13.56 -10.21 -13.34
CA ILE A 107 -13.94 -9.46 -14.53
C ILE A 107 -13.03 -8.24 -14.65
N ASP A 108 -12.11 -8.29 -15.61
CA ASP A 108 -11.12 -7.22 -15.84
C ASP A 108 -11.71 -6.05 -16.66
N LEU A 109 -12.84 -5.53 -16.19
CA LEU A 109 -13.51 -4.35 -16.71
C LEU A 109 -13.70 -3.33 -15.59
N VAL A 110 -13.32 -2.09 -15.87
CA VAL A 110 -13.53 -0.95 -14.95
C VAL A 110 -14.84 -0.24 -15.29
N PHE A 111 -15.77 -0.18 -14.33
CA PHE A 111 -17.03 0.56 -14.46
C PHE A 111 -16.89 1.98 -13.91
N GLU A 112 -17.04 3.01 -14.75
CA GLU A 112 -16.63 4.37 -14.36
C GLU A 112 -17.77 5.23 -13.80
N ASN A 113 -18.97 4.68 -13.65
CA ASN A 113 -20.14 5.35 -13.07
C ASN A 113 -21.18 4.34 -12.57
N ALA A 114 -22.18 4.84 -11.86
CA ALA A 114 -23.26 4.03 -11.30
C ALA A 114 -24.08 3.29 -12.38
N LEU A 115 -24.36 3.89 -13.55
CA LEU A 115 -25.12 3.21 -14.61
C LEU A 115 -24.40 1.93 -15.07
N GLU A 116 -23.10 2.03 -15.33
CA GLU A 116 -22.31 0.90 -15.82
C GLU A 116 -22.23 -0.23 -14.80
N LEU A 117 -22.02 0.11 -13.52
CA LEU A 117 -22.01 -0.86 -12.43
C LEU A 117 -23.37 -1.57 -12.30
N GLN A 118 -24.46 -0.81 -12.27
CA GLN A 118 -25.82 -1.36 -12.14
C GLN A 118 -26.22 -2.21 -13.34
N GLY A 119 -25.85 -1.79 -14.55
CA GLY A 119 -26.09 -2.58 -15.76
C GLY A 119 -25.32 -3.89 -15.75
N ALA A 120 -24.08 -3.88 -15.24
CA ALA A 120 -23.28 -5.09 -15.07
C ALA A 120 -23.89 -6.06 -14.06
N LEU A 121 -24.26 -5.56 -12.86
CA LEU A 121 -24.94 -6.35 -11.83
C LEU A 121 -26.27 -6.92 -12.33
N SER A 122 -27.09 -6.10 -13.01
CA SER A 122 -28.36 -6.54 -13.59
C SER A 122 -28.18 -7.69 -14.58
N LYS A 123 -27.15 -7.60 -15.45
CA LYS A 123 -26.86 -8.65 -16.43
C LYS A 123 -26.33 -9.92 -15.77
N LEU A 124 -25.44 -9.79 -14.78
CA LEU A 124 -24.92 -10.92 -14.02
C LEU A 124 -26.03 -11.66 -13.28
N LEU A 125 -26.89 -10.94 -12.58
CA LEU A 125 -28.01 -11.51 -11.82
C LEU A 125 -29.15 -12.01 -12.73
N ALA A 126 -29.15 -11.68 -14.02
CA ALA A 126 -30.07 -12.25 -14.99
C ALA A 126 -29.56 -13.57 -15.63
N CYS A 127 -28.30 -13.97 -15.37
CA CYS A 127 -27.76 -15.23 -15.87
C CYS A 127 -28.46 -16.45 -15.25
N HIS A 128 -28.37 -17.59 -15.94
CA HIS A 128 -28.98 -18.84 -15.44
C HIS A 128 -28.29 -19.35 -14.18
N THR A 129 -26.98 -19.19 -14.09
CA THR A 129 -26.17 -19.52 -12.93
C THR A 129 -26.05 -18.28 -12.04
N GLN A 130 -26.49 -18.36 -10.80
CA GLN A 130 -26.34 -17.28 -9.81
C GLN A 130 -25.05 -17.46 -9.02
N PRO A 131 -24.30 -16.38 -8.74
CA PRO A 131 -23.10 -16.47 -7.92
C PRO A 131 -23.47 -16.72 -6.46
N GLN A 132 -22.65 -17.46 -5.74
CA GLN A 132 -22.79 -17.62 -4.28
C GLN A 132 -22.22 -16.39 -3.55
N ARG A 133 -21.24 -15.72 -4.17
CA ARG A 133 -20.57 -14.55 -3.62
C ARG A 133 -20.24 -13.53 -4.70
N ILE A 134 -20.41 -12.26 -4.37
CA ILE A 134 -19.98 -11.15 -5.22
C ILE A 134 -18.99 -10.29 -4.44
N TYR A 135 -17.77 -10.20 -4.98
CA TYR A 135 -16.80 -9.19 -4.58
C TYR A 135 -17.01 -7.94 -5.44
N LEU A 136 -17.11 -6.78 -4.81
CA LEU A 136 -17.37 -5.52 -5.50
C LEU A 136 -16.36 -4.45 -5.12
N GLY A 137 -15.60 -3.97 -6.09
CA GLY A 137 -14.78 -2.77 -5.92
C GLY A 137 -15.62 -1.53 -6.17
N ILE A 138 -15.78 -0.67 -5.17
CA ILE A 138 -16.60 0.55 -5.25
C ILE A 138 -15.71 1.78 -5.16
N ASP A 139 -15.87 2.69 -6.12
CA ASP A 139 -15.29 4.03 -6.05
C ASP A 139 -16.41 5.04 -5.76
N PRO A 140 -16.54 5.54 -4.51
CA PRO A 140 -17.56 6.51 -4.15
C PRO A 140 -17.52 7.80 -4.97
N MET A 141 -16.33 8.22 -5.41
CA MET A 141 -16.21 9.41 -6.25
C MET A 141 -16.77 9.18 -7.65
N LYS A 142 -16.60 7.98 -8.21
CA LYS A 142 -17.19 7.60 -9.51
C LYS A 142 -18.69 7.36 -9.41
N LEU A 143 -19.19 6.83 -8.29
CA LEU A 143 -20.63 6.63 -8.06
C LEU A 143 -21.43 7.93 -8.14
N GLU A 144 -20.86 9.03 -7.65
CA GLU A 144 -21.55 10.32 -7.56
C GLU A 144 -21.44 11.19 -8.82
N ARG A 145 -20.82 10.69 -9.89
CA ARG A 145 -20.66 11.43 -11.15
C ARG A 145 -21.96 11.48 -11.97
N HIS A 146 -22.97 12.23 -11.51
CA HIS A 146 -24.29 12.28 -12.17
C HIS A 146 -24.35 13.15 -13.44
N LEU A 147 -24.95 12.59 -14.51
CA LEU A 147 -25.56 13.31 -15.63
C LEU A 147 -27.04 13.67 -15.38
N LEU A 148 -27.65 14.47 -16.27
CA LEU A 148 -29.08 14.84 -16.16
C LEU A 148 -30.02 13.63 -16.02
N TRP A 149 -29.74 12.55 -16.76
CA TRP A 149 -30.54 11.32 -16.70
C TRP A 149 -30.05 10.34 -15.60
N GLU A 150 -28.78 10.43 -15.16
CA GLU A 150 -28.30 9.71 -13.98
C GLU A 150 -28.66 10.41 -12.66
N ARG A 151 -29.08 11.67 -12.68
CA ARG A 151 -29.61 12.36 -11.50
C ARG A 151 -30.89 11.71 -10.99
N GLU A 152 -31.58 10.97 -11.85
CA GLU A 152 -32.73 10.14 -11.48
C GLU A 152 -32.29 8.75 -10.98
N LEU A 153 -31.03 8.36 -11.21
CA LEU A 153 -30.46 7.11 -10.69
C LEU A 153 -29.95 7.34 -9.27
N ASP A 154 -30.75 6.90 -8.31
CA ASP A 154 -30.33 6.75 -6.93
C ASP A 154 -29.49 5.47 -6.80
N TRP A 155 -28.17 5.62 -6.81
CA TRP A 155 -27.27 4.48 -6.70
C TRP A 155 -27.40 3.77 -5.35
N GLN A 156 -27.75 4.48 -4.28
CA GLN A 156 -27.90 3.92 -2.93
C GLN A 156 -29.10 2.98 -2.91
N ALA A 157 -30.25 3.46 -3.39
CA ALA A 157 -31.46 2.65 -3.51
C ALA A 157 -31.26 1.45 -4.45
N SER A 158 -30.51 1.65 -5.54
CA SER A 158 -30.28 0.60 -6.54
C SER A 158 -29.37 -0.51 -6.01
N VAL A 159 -28.27 -0.15 -5.34
CA VAL A 159 -27.37 -1.14 -4.71
C VAL A 159 -28.06 -1.86 -3.57
N ALA A 160 -28.83 -1.13 -2.73
CA ALA A 160 -29.65 -1.74 -1.69
C ALA A 160 -30.63 -2.77 -2.26
N ALA A 161 -31.33 -2.43 -3.36
CA ALA A 161 -32.25 -3.35 -4.02
C ALA A 161 -31.54 -4.64 -4.48
N PHE A 162 -30.36 -4.56 -5.10
CA PHE A 162 -29.62 -5.77 -5.50
C PHE A 162 -29.24 -6.66 -4.32
N VAL A 163 -28.83 -6.06 -3.20
CA VAL A 163 -28.42 -6.81 -2.00
C VAL A 163 -29.62 -7.41 -1.27
N GLU A 164 -30.72 -6.66 -1.15
CA GLU A 164 -31.94 -7.09 -0.44
C GLU A 164 -32.75 -8.11 -1.26
N GLU A 165 -32.79 -8.00 -2.59
CA GLU A 165 -33.49 -8.97 -3.45
C GLU A 165 -32.79 -10.33 -3.52
N GLN A 166 -31.50 -10.39 -3.17
CA GLN A 166 -30.65 -11.58 -3.31
C GLN A 166 -30.09 -12.03 -1.96
N GLU A 167 -30.96 -12.45 -1.04
CA GLU A 167 -30.59 -12.86 0.32
C GLU A 167 -29.60 -14.05 0.38
N GLU A 168 -29.54 -14.87 -0.67
CA GLU A 168 -28.65 -16.04 -0.74
C GLU A 168 -27.22 -15.71 -1.20
N ILE A 169 -26.96 -14.49 -1.68
CA ILE A 169 -25.66 -14.06 -2.17
C ILE A 169 -24.88 -13.37 -1.05
N GLU A 170 -23.65 -13.80 -0.80
CA GLU A 170 -22.74 -13.10 0.10
C GLU A 170 -22.07 -11.92 -0.62
N TRP A 171 -22.24 -10.70 -0.09
CA TRP A 171 -21.64 -9.49 -0.67
C TRP A 171 -20.43 -9.02 0.12
N GLU A 172 -19.30 -8.85 -0.55
CA GLU A 172 -18.08 -8.25 0.01
C GLU A 172 -17.65 -7.06 -0.84
N MET A 173 -17.75 -5.85 -0.28
CA MET A 173 -17.43 -4.61 -0.98
C MET A 173 -16.15 -3.98 -0.44
N LEU A 174 -15.22 -3.66 -1.34
CA LEU A 174 -14.00 -2.92 -1.03
C LEU A 174 -14.10 -1.51 -1.62
N LEU A 175 -14.05 -0.49 -0.76
CA LEU A 175 -13.99 0.90 -1.20
C LEU A 175 -12.60 1.23 -1.75
N ALA A 176 -12.56 2.03 -2.81
CA ALA A 176 -11.33 2.51 -3.45
C ALA A 176 -10.42 3.24 -2.46
N TYR A 177 -9.11 3.18 -2.71
CA TYR A 177 -8.06 3.66 -1.82
C TYR A 177 -7.08 4.60 -2.57
N PRO A 178 -7.51 5.80 -2.99
CA PRO A 178 -6.65 6.73 -3.72
C PRO A 178 -5.41 7.09 -2.89
N SER A 179 -4.27 7.17 -3.56
CA SER A 179 -3.03 7.65 -2.94
C SER A 179 -3.15 9.10 -2.47
N TYR A 180 -2.26 9.51 -1.58
CA TYR A 180 -2.13 10.90 -1.17
C TYR A 180 -1.90 11.83 -2.38
N GLY A 181 -1.07 11.41 -3.34
CA GLY A 181 -0.82 12.16 -4.57
C GLY A 181 -2.10 12.40 -5.38
N GLU A 182 -2.96 11.39 -5.49
CA GLU A 182 -4.28 11.52 -6.14
C GLU A 182 -5.17 12.51 -5.38
N TRP A 183 -5.28 12.39 -4.06
CA TRP A 183 -6.03 13.35 -3.24
C TRP A 183 -5.49 14.79 -3.36
N GLN A 184 -4.18 14.96 -3.50
CA GLN A 184 -3.56 16.29 -3.68
C GLN A 184 -3.75 16.86 -5.08
N SER A 185 -3.90 16.02 -6.10
CA SER A 185 -4.18 16.46 -7.47
C SER A 185 -5.57 17.11 -7.61
N MET A 186 -6.48 16.82 -6.67
CA MET A 186 -7.85 17.35 -6.64
C MET A 186 -7.91 18.77 -6.08
N THR A 187 -8.90 19.54 -6.56
CA THR A 187 -9.26 20.81 -5.94
C THR A 187 -9.74 20.59 -4.49
N GLU A 188 -9.66 21.63 -3.66
CA GLU A 188 -10.16 21.57 -2.28
C GLU A 188 -11.64 21.15 -2.24
N GLU A 189 -12.48 21.79 -3.06
CA GLU A 189 -13.90 21.43 -3.21
C GLU A 189 -14.08 19.98 -3.69
N GLY A 190 -13.27 19.52 -4.66
CA GLY A 190 -13.36 18.16 -5.18
C GLY A 190 -13.00 17.11 -4.14
N ARG A 191 -12.04 17.42 -3.27
CA ARG A 191 -11.63 16.56 -2.15
C ARG A 191 -12.69 16.53 -1.05
N GLU A 192 -13.24 17.67 -0.67
CA GLU A 192 -14.36 17.74 0.29
C GLU A 192 -15.56 16.93 -0.22
N GLN A 193 -15.92 17.09 -1.51
CA GLN A 193 -16.98 16.31 -2.14
C GLN A 193 -16.66 14.82 -2.15
N GLY A 194 -15.41 14.45 -2.48
CA GLY A 194 -14.96 13.05 -2.46
C GLY A 194 -15.10 12.41 -1.08
N ILE A 195 -14.54 13.03 -0.04
CA ILE A 195 -14.63 12.54 1.34
C ILE A 195 -16.09 12.43 1.79
N ALA A 196 -16.92 13.42 1.47
CA ALA A 196 -18.36 13.36 1.75
C ALA A 196 -19.06 12.20 1.01
N GLY A 197 -18.61 11.88 -0.20
CA GLY A 197 -19.09 10.73 -0.98
C GLY A 197 -18.72 9.40 -0.34
N TYR A 198 -17.49 9.25 0.16
CA TYR A 198 -17.10 8.09 0.98
C TYR A 198 -18.00 7.97 2.22
N GLY A 199 -18.30 9.08 2.90
CA GLY A 199 -19.19 9.06 4.06
C GLY A 199 -20.61 8.62 3.75
N ARG A 200 -21.19 9.13 2.66
CA ARG A 200 -22.50 8.66 2.17
C ARG A 200 -22.46 7.19 1.76
N ALA A 201 -21.38 6.74 1.15
CA ALA A 201 -21.22 5.35 0.76
C ALA A 201 -21.16 4.40 1.95
N MET A 202 -20.33 4.72 2.94
CA MET A 202 -20.26 3.93 4.18
C MET A 202 -21.59 3.93 4.93
N GLU A 203 -22.29 5.08 5.00
CA GLU A 203 -23.59 5.15 5.65
C GLU A 203 -24.64 4.26 4.98
N ALA A 204 -24.77 4.33 3.66
CA ALA A 204 -25.75 3.55 2.91
C ALA A 204 -25.44 2.04 2.89
N LEU A 205 -24.16 1.68 2.77
CA LEU A 205 -23.77 0.28 2.64
C LEU A 205 -23.72 -0.44 3.99
N THR A 206 -23.31 0.24 5.07
CA THR A 206 -23.28 -0.40 6.42
C THR A 206 -24.66 -0.66 7.02
N SER A 207 -25.75 -0.15 6.42
CA SER A 207 -27.11 -0.49 6.84
C SER A 207 -27.66 -1.79 6.23
N LEU A 208 -26.94 -2.40 5.28
CA LEU A 208 -27.37 -3.63 4.60
C LEU A 208 -26.87 -4.86 5.37
N GLU A 209 -27.78 -5.78 5.74
CA GLU A 209 -27.45 -6.92 6.62
C GLU A 209 -26.55 -7.97 5.96
N ASN A 210 -26.74 -8.26 4.67
CA ASN A 210 -26.01 -9.30 3.93
C ASN A 210 -24.73 -8.80 3.24
N LEU A 211 -24.14 -7.72 3.77
CA LEU A 211 -23.00 -7.05 3.15
C LEU A 211 -21.85 -6.79 4.13
N LEU A 212 -20.66 -7.22 3.74
CA LEU A 212 -19.41 -6.82 4.37
C LEU A 212 -18.80 -5.65 3.59
N LEU A 213 -18.57 -4.53 4.28
CA LEU A 213 -17.91 -3.36 3.72
C LEU A 213 -16.50 -3.22 4.26
N PHE A 214 -15.54 -2.94 3.40
CA PHE A 214 -14.13 -2.77 3.74
C PHE A 214 -13.60 -1.44 3.20
N TYR A 215 -12.76 -0.78 3.98
CA TYR A 215 -12.09 0.46 3.58
C TYR A 215 -10.74 0.57 4.25
N VAL A 216 -9.70 0.71 3.42
CA VAL A 216 -8.30 0.83 3.84
C VAL A 216 -7.67 2.17 3.42
N GLY A 217 -8.45 3.04 2.78
CA GLY A 217 -7.95 4.32 2.30
C GLY A 217 -7.66 5.35 3.40
N ASP A 218 -7.92 5.03 4.67
CA ASP A 218 -7.54 5.84 5.82
C ASP A 218 -6.19 5.43 6.42
N GLN A 219 -5.55 4.39 5.88
CA GLN A 219 -4.27 3.92 6.38
C GLN A 219 -3.13 4.80 5.85
N GLU A 220 -2.50 5.57 6.74
CA GLU A 220 -1.38 6.46 6.39
C GLU A 220 -0.25 5.71 5.68
N TRP A 221 0.13 4.53 6.19
CA TRP A 221 1.18 3.70 5.61
C TRP A 221 0.89 3.29 4.15
N LEU A 222 -0.39 3.16 3.81
CA LEU A 222 -0.84 2.76 2.49
C LEU A 222 -0.82 3.97 1.57
N ILE A 223 -1.62 5.01 1.90
CA ILE A 223 -1.92 6.09 0.96
C ILE A 223 -0.75 7.07 0.79
N CYS A 224 0.12 7.24 1.81
CA CYS A 224 1.19 8.22 1.76
C CYS A 224 2.49 7.68 1.17
N ASN A 225 2.62 6.36 1.00
CA ASN A 225 3.79 5.75 0.37
C ASN A 225 3.53 5.48 -1.12
N GLU A 226 4.03 6.37 -1.98
CA GLU A 226 3.81 6.32 -3.43
C GLU A 226 4.30 5.01 -4.06
N GLN A 227 5.34 4.37 -3.51
CA GLN A 227 5.82 3.09 -4.02
C GLN A 227 4.85 1.91 -3.79
N ASN A 228 3.82 2.09 -2.95
CA ASN A 228 2.74 1.10 -2.85
C ASN A 228 1.90 1.05 -4.13
N TYR A 229 1.96 2.07 -4.99
CA TYR A 229 1.14 2.21 -6.18
C TYR A 229 1.97 2.07 -7.46
N VAL A 230 1.38 1.46 -8.48
CA VAL A 230 1.93 1.37 -9.85
C VAL A 230 1.15 2.24 -10.85
N GLY A 231 0.03 2.81 -10.42
CA GLY A 231 -0.83 3.72 -11.19
C GLY A 231 -1.91 4.33 -10.30
N GLU A 232 -2.77 5.17 -10.89
CA GLU A 232 -3.89 5.82 -10.19
C GLU A 232 -4.84 4.76 -9.58
N GLY A 233 -4.88 4.69 -8.25
CA GLY A 233 -5.67 3.70 -7.52
C GLY A 233 -5.25 2.24 -7.74
N VAL A 234 -4.09 1.97 -8.35
CA VAL A 234 -3.59 0.60 -8.61
C VAL A 234 -2.39 0.32 -7.73
N LEU A 235 -2.55 -0.62 -6.80
CA LEU A 235 -1.49 -1.05 -5.89
C LEU A 235 -0.51 -2.00 -6.60
N ASN A 236 0.73 -2.05 -6.14
CA ASN A 236 1.67 -3.08 -6.57
C ASN A 236 1.22 -4.47 -6.07
N ALA A 237 1.65 -5.54 -6.74
CA ALA A 237 1.20 -6.91 -6.46
C ALA A 237 1.45 -7.35 -5.00
N SER A 238 2.57 -6.94 -4.41
CA SER A 238 2.92 -7.31 -3.03
C SER A 238 1.98 -6.67 -2.01
N VAL A 239 1.65 -5.39 -2.18
CA VAL A 239 0.68 -4.68 -1.35
C VAL A 239 -0.73 -5.21 -1.58
N THR A 240 -1.11 -5.52 -2.82
CA THR A 240 -2.43 -6.10 -3.14
C THR A 240 -2.63 -7.45 -2.47
N HIS A 241 -1.66 -8.36 -2.58
CA HIS A 241 -1.72 -9.66 -1.91
C HIS A 241 -1.86 -9.53 -0.39
N ARG A 242 -1.11 -8.59 0.21
CA ARG A 242 -1.21 -8.28 1.64
C ARG A 242 -2.60 -7.76 2.03
N LEU A 243 -3.16 -6.84 1.25
CA LEU A 243 -4.52 -6.35 1.47
C LEU A 243 -5.56 -7.44 1.27
N PHE A 244 -5.37 -8.33 0.29
CA PHE A 244 -6.24 -9.47 0.08
C PHE A 244 -6.33 -10.34 1.34
N LEU A 245 -5.19 -10.70 1.94
CA LEU A 245 -5.17 -11.48 3.18
C LEU A 245 -5.87 -10.75 4.33
N HIS A 246 -5.56 -9.46 4.54
CA HIS A 246 -6.18 -8.69 5.60
C HIS A 246 -7.70 -8.53 5.42
N ILE A 247 -8.15 -8.22 4.21
CA ILE A 247 -9.55 -7.85 3.93
C ILE A 247 -10.40 -9.09 3.77
N PHE A 248 -10.01 -9.98 2.85
CA PHE A 248 -10.85 -11.10 2.45
C PHE A 248 -10.63 -12.32 3.35
N CYS A 249 -9.44 -12.55 3.93
CA CYS A 249 -9.25 -13.68 4.84
C CYS A 249 -9.54 -13.31 6.30
N ASP A 250 -8.97 -12.20 6.77
CA ASP A 250 -9.04 -11.83 8.19
C ASP A 250 -10.20 -10.87 8.52
N GLN A 251 -10.91 -10.36 7.51
CA GLN A 251 -11.94 -9.32 7.66
C GLN A 251 -11.44 -8.06 8.39
N GLY A 252 -10.14 -7.80 8.28
CA GLY A 252 -9.51 -6.54 8.65
C GLY A 252 -10.08 -5.37 7.86
N TYR A 253 -9.97 -4.17 8.43
CA TYR A 253 -10.49 -2.93 7.81
C TYR A 253 -11.99 -2.91 7.53
N ARG A 254 -12.77 -3.79 8.19
CA ARG A 254 -14.22 -3.78 8.11
C ARG A 254 -14.79 -2.46 8.60
N VAL A 255 -15.69 -1.89 7.81
CA VAL A 255 -16.47 -0.70 8.15
C VAL A 255 -17.80 -1.14 8.74
N THR A 256 -18.17 -0.53 9.86
CA THR A 256 -19.44 -0.74 10.57
C THR A 256 -20.12 0.59 10.84
N ALA A 257 -21.38 0.54 11.28
CA ALA A 257 -22.09 1.74 11.71
C ALA A 257 -21.37 2.49 12.85
N ASP A 258 -20.63 1.77 13.69
CA ASP A 258 -19.94 2.31 14.85
C ASP A 258 -18.60 2.98 14.50
N ASN A 259 -17.88 2.47 13.48
CA ASN A 259 -16.54 2.96 13.16
C ASN A 259 -16.46 3.87 11.92
N ARG A 260 -17.50 3.94 11.08
CA ARG A 260 -17.43 4.67 9.79
C ARG A 260 -17.02 6.13 9.91
N LYS A 261 -17.49 6.83 10.96
CA LYS A 261 -17.15 8.24 11.19
C LYS A 261 -15.69 8.40 11.57
N GLU A 262 -15.18 7.47 12.37
CA GLU A 262 -13.79 7.47 12.78
C GLU A 262 -12.86 7.23 11.59
N ARG A 263 -13.18 6.24 10.75
CA ARG A 263 -12.39 5.93 9.54
C ARG A 263 -12.24 7.16 8.62
N LEU A 264 -13.32 7.95 8.46
CA LEU A 264 -13.27 9.18 7.67
C LEU A 264 -12.48 10.30 8.36
N ARG A 265 -12.60 10.42 9.69
CA ARG A 265 -11.80 11.36 10.47
C ARG A 265 -10.31 11.08 10.32
N GLU A 266 -9.90 9.81 10.37
CA GLU A 266 -8.51 9.39 10.16
C GLU A 266 -7.99 9.75 8.76
N LEU A 267 -8.81 9.56 7.72
CA LEU A 267 -8.47 10.06 6.37
C LEU A 267 -8.28 11.59 6.36
N GLU A 268 -9.26 12.34 6.90
CA GLU A 268 -9.21 13.81 6.93
C GLU A 268 -7.98 14.33 7.69
N GLU A 269 -7.67 13.72 8.83
CA GLU A 269 -6.51 14.03 9.66
C GLU A 269 -5.20 13.73 8.92
N THR A 270 -5.10 12.57 8.27
CA THR A 270 -3.94 12.22 7.45
C THR A 270 -3.73 13.22 6.31
N LEU A 271 -4.78 13.49 5.52
CA LEU A 271 -4.72 14.44 4.41
C LEU A 271 -4.47 15.89 4.86
N GLY A 272 -4.89 16.23 6.07
CA GLY A 272 -4.67 17.53 6.71
C GLY A 272 -3.23 17.68 7.21
N ALA A 273 -2.75 16.73 7.99
CA ALA A 273 -1.41 16.71 8.57
C ALA A 273 -0.34 16.79 7.47
N TRP A 274 -0.41 15.91 6.47
CA TRP A 274 0.55 15.86 5.36
C TRP A 274 0.54 17.11 4.48
N ARG A 275 -0.56 17.89 4.48
CA ARG A 275 -0.65 19.15 3.75
C ARG A 275 -0.04 20.31 4.52
N GLN A 276 -0.23 20.35 5.83
CA GLN A 276 0.22 21.44 6.69
C GLN A 276 1.70 21.33 7.02
N ASP A 277 2.13 20.12 7.37
CA ASP A 277 3.50 19.78 7.75
C ASP A 277 3.85 18.44 7.09
N PRO A 278 4.08 18.42 5.76
CA PRO A 278 4.58 17.21 5.13
C PRO A 278 5.85 16.82 5.87
N PRO A 279 6.04 15.54 6.24
CA PRO A 279 7.26 15.12 6.90
C PRO A 279 8.40 15.58 6.00
N PHE A 280 9.13 16.61 6.44
CA PHE A 280 10.08 17.29 5.58
C PHE A 280 11.26 16.35 5.39
N VAL A 281 11.16 15.43 4.44
CA VAL A 281 12.23 14.49 4.13
C VAL A 281 13.07 15.09 3.03
N LYS A 282 14.32 15.39 3.36
CA LYS A 282 15.26 15.91 2.39
C LYS A 282 15.62 14.81 1.41
N GLU A 283 15.50 15.11 0.12
CA GLU A 283 15.97 14.23 -0.94
C GLU A 283 17.47 13.94 -0.81
N ARG A 284 17.83 12.67 -0.99
CA ARG A 284 19.14 12.05 -0.70
C ARG A 284 19.55 11.07 -1.78
N SER A 285 19.27 11.39 -3.04
CA SER A 285 19.65 10.57 -4.19
C SER A 285 21.17 10.35 -4.32
N ASP A 286 22.00 11.14 -3.60
CA ASP A 286 23.46 11.01 -3.49
C ASP A 286 23.91 10.09 -2.34
N VAL A 287 22.98 9.46 -1.63
CA VAL A 287 23.24 8.63 -0.45
C VAL A 287 22.90 7.16 -0.74
N VAL A 288 23.78 6.27 -0.29
CA VAL A 288 23.53 4.83 -0.21
C VAL A 288 23.31 4.47 1.26
N LEU A 289 22.15 3.89 1.57
CA LEU A 289 21.77 3.43 2.89
C LEU A 289 21.84 1.90 2.91
N VAL A 290 22.62 1.33 3.82
CA VAL A 290 22.77 -0.12 3.96
C VAL A 290 22.15 -0.55 5.29
N PHE A 291 21.09 -1.35 5.22
CA PHE A 291 20.32 -1.80 6.38
C PHE A 291 20.86 -3.13 6.87
N LEU A 292 21.55 -3.13 8.01
CA LEU A 292 22.07 -4.30 8.69
C LEU A 292 21.18 -4.60 9.90
N GLY A 293 20.45 -5.70 9.84
CA GLY A 293 19.55 -6.04 10.93
C GLY A 293 19.03 -7.46 10.87
N ASP A 294 18.04 -7.71 11.72
CA ASP A 294 17.36 -9.00 11.84
C ASP A 294 16.05 -9.03 11.03
N SER A 295 14.98 -9.62 11.57
CA SER A 295 13.64 -9.67 10.97
C SER A 295 13.00 -8.30 10.81
N MET A 296 13.40 -7.31 11.61
CA MET A 296 12.91 -5.93 11.50
C MET A 296 13.14 -5.34 10.10
N PHE A 297 14.24 -5.72 9.44
CA PHE A 297 14.55 -5.34 8.06
C PHE A 297 14.39 -6.50 7.09
N GLY A 298 14.73 -7.72 7.50
CA GLY A 298 14.88 -8.86 6.58
C GLY A 298 13.58 -9.58 6.18
N ASN A 299 12.48 -9.41 6.91
CA ASN A 299 11.23 -10.13 6.62
C ASN A 299 10.37 -9.45 5.54
N TYR A 300 10.56 -8.15 5.31
CA TYR A 300 9.77 -7.35 4.37
C TYR A 300 10.71 -6.56 3.47
N THR A 301 10.79 -6.99 2.21
CA THR A 301 11.64 -6.39 1.17
C THR A 301 10.85 -5.55 0.16
N ASP A 302 9.52 -5.51 0.32
CA ASP A 302 8.60 -4.72 -0.49
C ASP A 302 8.56 -3.25 -0.04
N SER A 303 7.71 -2.44 -0.69
CA SER A 303 7.51 -1.02 -0.37
C SER A 303 6.99 -0.78 1.06
N THR A 304 6.45 -1.80 1.74
CA THR A 304 5.96 -1.73 3.13
C THR A 304 7.04 -2.06 4.16
N GLY A 305 8.19 -2.58 3.72
CA GLY A 305 9.36 -2.78 4.57
C GLY A 305 9.98 -1.45 5.01
N VAL A 306 10.66 -1.44 6.16
CA VAL A 306 11.34 -0.22 6.65
C VAL A 306 12.30 0.37 5.60
N PRO A 307 13.14 -0.43 4.90
CA PRO A 307 14.01 0.10 3.84
C PRO A 307 13.23 0.71 2.66
N GLY A 308 12.12 0.08 2.25
CA GLY A 308 11.26 0.55 1.16
C GLY A 308 10.57 1.89 1.49
N VAL A 309 10.08 2.03 2.72
CA VAL A 309 9.55 3.31 3.23
C VAL A 309 10.62 4.40 3.17
N VAL A 310 11.83 4.12 3.69
CA VAL A 310 12.93 5.10 3.68
C VAL A 310 13.34 5.46 2.25
N GLU A 311 13.40 4.49 1.33
CA GLU A 311 13.71 4.73 -0.08
C GLU A 311 12.67 5.65 -0.72
N ASN A 312 11.38 5.37 -0.50
CA ASN A 312 10.29 6.19 -1.04
C ASN A 312 10.43 7.66 -0.65
N PHE A 313 10.67 7.96 0.64
CA PHE A 313 10.65 9.32 1.14
C PHE A 313 11.97 10.07 0.97
N THR A 314 13.10 9.37 1.06
CA THR A 314 14.42 10.02 0.93
C THR A 314 14.91 10.03 -0.52
N LYS A 315 14.40 9.16 -1.39
CA LYS A 315 14.96 8.86 -2.71
C LYS A 315 16.43 8.39 -2.67
N ALA A 316 16.94 8.04 -1.49
CA ALA A 316 18.24 7.42 -1.34
C ALA A 316 18.20 5.99 -1.87
N ARG A 317 19.34 5.46 -2.29
CA ARG A 317 19.44 4.04 -2.67
C ARG A 317 19.49 3.20 -1.40
N CYS A 318 18.49 2.36 -1.16
CA CYS A 318 18.43 1.50 0.01
C CYS A 318 18.83 0.07 -0.33
N ILE A 319 19.88 -0.44 0.32
CA ILE A 319 20.35 -1.83 0.19
C ILE A 319 19.97 -2.57 1.48
N ASN A 320 19.08 -3.55 1.36
CA ASN A 320 18.62 -4.32 2.49
C ASN A 320 19.52 -5.54 2.73
N CYS A 321 20.30 -5.51 3.81
CA CYS A 321 21.12 -6.63 4.26
C CYS A 321 20.55 -7.33 5.50
N GLY A 322 19.23 -7.20 5.74
CA GLY A 322 18.55 -7.83 6.86
C GLY A 322 18.46 -9.36 6.74
N TYR A 323 18.55 -10.05 7.87
CA TYR A 323 18.35 -11.51 7.94
C TYR A 323 17.40 -11.84 9.09
N GLY A 324 16.22 -12.38 8.77
CA GLY A 324 15.23 -12.72 9.78
C GLY A 324 15.70 -13.71 10.86
N GLY A 325 15.53 -13.34 12.14
CA GLY A 325 15.67 -14.25 13.29
C GLY A 325 17.08 -14.42 13.87
N ILE A 326 18.08 -13.67 13.38
CA ILE A 326 19.46 -13.80 13.90
C ILE A 326 19.72 -12.85 15.07
N CYS A 327 20.61 -13.29 15.97
CA CYS A 327 21.26 -12.44 16.95
C CYS A 327 22.40 -11.65 16.28
N LEU A 328 22.79 -10.52 16.86
CA LEU A 328 24.10 -9.95 16.53
C LEU A 328 25.22 -10.78 17.18
N ALA A 329 25.06 -11.15 18.45
CA ALA A 329 26.05 -11.96 19.16
C ALA A 329 26.19 -13.35 18.51
N GLN A 330 27.42 -13.83 18.44
CA GLN A 330 27.77 -15.15 17.94
C GLN A 330 27.43 -16.23 18.96
N GLY A 331 27.20 -17.44 18.46
CA GLY A 331 27.06 -18.65 19.28
C GLY A 331 25.65 -19.23 19.34
N MET A 332 24.63 -18.49 18.90
CA MET A 332 23.27 -18.98 18.72
C MET A 332 22.93 -19.07 17.23
N GLY A 333 22.59 -20.26 16.75
CA GLY A 333 22.28 -20.52 15.34
C GLY A 333 23.52 -20.63 14.43
N ASP A 334 23.27 -20.90 13.14
CA ASP A 334 24.33 -21.13 12.14
C ASP A 334 24.93 -19.83 11.58
N ILE A 335 24.18 -18.72 11.66
CA ILE A 335 24.54 -17.41 11.12
C ILE A 335 24.14 -16.33 12.13
N SER A 336 25.05 -15.40 12.40
CA SER A 336 24.87 -14.22 13.24
C SER A 336 25.00 -12.92 12.45
N GLY A 337 24.62 -11.80 13.06
CA GLY A 337 24.79 -10.46 12.47
C GLY A 337 26.26 -10.15 12.19
N MET A 338 27.18 -10.68 13.01
CA MET A 338 28.63 -10.57 12.77
C MET A 338 29.05 -11.26 11.46
N ASP A 339 28.42 -12.38 11.11
CA ASP A 339 28.70 -13.09 9.86
C ASP A 339 28.19 -12.28 8.66
N VAL A 340 26.99 -11.68 8.76
CA VAL A 340 26.46 -10.78 7.72
C VAL A 340 27.37 -9.58 7.51
N ILE A 341 27.83 -8.93 8.58
CA ILE A 341 28.74 -7.77 8.51
C ILE A 341 30.10 -8.16 7.93
N THR A 342 30.63 -9.32 8.32
CA THR A 342 31.91 -9.84 7.78
C THR A 342 31.81 -10.17 6.29
N ASN A 343 30.73 -10.80 5.89
CA ASN A 343 30.42 -11.11 4.51
C ASN A 343 30.28 -9.83 3.67
N LEU A 344 29.55 -8.84 4.17
CA LEU A 344 29.46 -7.52 3.56
C LEU A 344 30.82 -6.82 3.40
N CYS A 345 31.65 -6.80 4.45
CA CYS A 345 32.97 -6.16 4.41
C CYS A 345 33.95 -6.88 3.47
N SER A 346 33.79 -8.19 3.27
CA SER A 346 34.61 -8.97 2.33
C SER A 346 34.09 -8.98 0.90
N GLY A 347 32.89 -8.43 0.65
CA GLY A 347 32.22 -8.47 -0.66
C GLY A 347 31.79 -9.88 -1.07
N GLN A 348 31.57 -10.79 -0.11
CA GLN A 348 31.20 -12.17 -0.37
C GLN A 348 29.99 -12.57 0.48
N VAL A 349 29.03 -13.26 -0.11
CA VAL A 349 27.79 -13.70 0.60
C VAL A 349 28.01 -14.82 1.63
N GLY A 350 29.17 -15.50 1.60
CA GLY A 350 29.48 -16.60 2.51
C GLY A 350 28.40 -17.71 2.49
N ASN A 351 27.95 -18.13 3.68
CA ASN A 351 26.94 -19.17 3.87
C ASN A 351 25.50 -18.63 3.93
N ILE A 352 25.28 -17.36 3.61
CA ILE A 352 23.94 -16.77 3.65
C ILE A 352 23.05 -17.47 2.59
N PRO A 353 21.85 -17.97 2.94
CA PRO A 353 20.94 -18.58 1.98
C PRO A 353 20.41 -17.56 0.96
N LYS A 354 20.15 -18.02 -0.28
CA LYS A 354 19.77 -17.15 -1.41
C LYS A 354 18.43 -16.45 -1.23
N GLU A 355 17.55 -17.03 -0.44
CA GLU A 355 16.20 -16.53 -0.17
C GLU A 355 16.16 -15.43 0.90
N LYS A 356 17.32 -15.05 1.47
CA LYS A 356 17.40 -14.02 2.51
C LYS A 356 17.80 -12.68 1.88
N ALA A 357 17.17 -11.59 2.33
CA ALA A 357 17.49 -10.24 1.86
C ALA A 357 18.99 -9.92 1.98
N ALA A 358 19.64 -10.37 3.06
CA ALA A 358 21.10 -10.29 3.25
C ALA A 358 21.93 -10.83 2.06
N TYR A 359 21.49 -11.90 1.39
CA TYR A 359 22.20 -12.44 0.24
C TYR A 359 22.24 -11.44 -0.92
N ASP A 360 21.06 -10.99 -1.35
CA ASP A 360 20.92 -10.06 -2.46
C ASP A 360 21.53 -8.69 -2.12
N GLY A 361 21.31 -8.21 -0.90
CA GLY A 361 21.86 -6.94 -0.42
C GLY A 361 23.39 -6.92 -0.41
N ILE A 362 24.05 -8.00 0.02
CA ILE A 362 25.52 -8.08 -0.03
C ILE A 362 26.03 -8.11 -1.47
N GLN A 363 25.35 -8.85 -2.37
CA GLN A 363 25.72 -8.86 -3.80
C GLN A 363 25.55 -7.48 -4.44
N GLU A 364 24.45 -6.80 -4.13
CA GLU A 364 24.20 -5.46 -4.62
C GLU A 364 25.25 -4.47 -4.10
N PHE A 365 25.55 -4.54 -2.80
CA PHE A 365 26.53 -3.66 -2.16
C PHE A 365 27.95 -3.86 -2.70
N ALA A 366 28.33 -5.09 -3.07
CA ALA A 366 29.62 -5.36 -3.70
C ALA A 366 29.82 -4.59 -5.04
N GLY A 367 28.73 -4.17 -5.69
CA GLY A 367 28.75 -3.32 -6.88
C GLY A 367 28.75 -1.82 -6.59
N VAL A 368 28.64 -1.39 -5.34
CA VAL A 368 28.60 0.03 -4.96
C VAL A 368 30.00 0.62 -4.98
N LYS A 369 30.13 1.78 -5.66
CA LYS A 369 31.34 2.59 -5.62
C LYS A 369 31.35 3.44 -4.36
N THR A 370 32.11 2.99 -3.37
CA THR A 370 32.17 3.64 -2.05
C THR A 370 32.99 4.94 -2.03
N ASP A 371 33.69 5.26 -3.13
CA ASP A 371 34.44 6.50 -3.34
C ASP A 371 33.58 7.65 -3.91
N SER A 372 32.34 7.37 -4.30
CA SER A 372 31.41 8.35 -4.86
C SER A 372 30.08 8.35 -4.10
N GLY A 373 29.78 9.45 -3.41
CA GLY A 373 28.53 9.62 -2.65
C GLY A 373 28.72 9.37 -1.15
N ARG A 374 27.63 9.51 -0.39
CA ARG A 374 27.61 9.31 1.06
C ARG A 374 27.13 7.90 1.37
N LEU A 375 27.86 7.16 2.21
CA LEU A 375 27.50 5.81 2.63
C LEU A 375 27.09 5.83 4.10
N VAL A 376 25.93 5.27 4.43
CA VAL A 376 25.44 5.15 5.81
C VAL A 376 25.03 3.71 6.09
N PHE A 377 25.64 3.10 7.11
CA PHE A 377 25.21 1.83 7.67
C PHE A 377 24.18 2.06 8.77
N ILE A 378 23.03 1.39 8.69
CA ILE A 378 21.95 1.45 9.67
C ILE A 378 21.91 0.10 10.37
N LEU A 379 22.27 0.06 11.65
CA LEU A 379 22.37 -1.17 12.44
C LEU A 379 21.17 -1.30 13.37
N ASN A 380 20.40 -2.38 13.25
CA ASN A 380 19.34 -2.72 14.19
C ASN A 380 19.35 -4.20 14.56
N TYR A 381 19.81 -4.48 15.77
CA TYR A 381 19.86 -5.83 16.35
C TYR A 381 19.58 -5.78 17.85
N GLY A 382 19.29 -6.93 18.45
CA GLY A 382 19.31 -7.13 19.90
C GLY A 382 17.99 -7.60 20.50
N VAL A 383 16.87 -7.55 19.76
CA VAL A 383 15.63 -8.22 20.18
C VAL A 383 15.87 -9.73 20.23
N ASN A 384 16.48 -10.32 19.20
CA ASN A 384 16.81 -11.74 19.21
C ASN A 384 17.87 -12.07 20.28
N ASP A 385 18.88 -11.22 20.47
CA ASP A 385 19.86 -11.42 21.56
C ASP A 385 19.18 -11.50 22.93
N TYR A 386 18.17 -10.66 23.18
CA TYR A 386 17.29 -10.75 24.34
C TYR A 386 16.49 -12.05 24.37
N LEU A 387 15.76 -12.38 23.30
CA LEU A 387 14.89 -13.57 23.23
C LEU A 387 15.64 -14.89 23.33
N PHE A 388 16.94 -14.91 22.97
CA PHE A 388 17.81 -16.08 23.12
C PHE A 388 18.63 -16.07 24.41
N GLY A 389 18.52 -15.02 25.23
CA GLY A 389 19.20 -14.92 26.52
C GLY A 389 20.72 -14.77 26.41
N ASN A 390 21.20 -14.09 25.36
CA ASN A 390 22.63 -13.83 25.18
C ASN A 390 23.14 -12.88 26.26
N THR A 391 24.33 -13.14 26.78
CA THR A 391 24.90 -12.24 27.80
C THR A 391 25.11 -10.84 27.23
N VAL A 392 24.66 -9.80 27.94
CA VAL A 392 24.82 -8.41 27.50
C VAL A 392 26.29 -8.01 27.44
N SER A 393 27.08 -8.38 28.45
CA SER A 393 28.49 -8.00 28.60
C SER A 393 29.35 -9.16 29.09
N ALA A 394 30.60 -9.20 28.66
CA ALA A 394 31.61 -10.13 29.17
C ALA A 394 32.85 -9.39 29.70
N GLU A 395 33.74 -10.10 30.40
CA GLU A 395 35.01 -9.54 30.89
C GLU A 395 35.89 -9.01 29.74
N ASP A 396 36.01 -9.78 28.66
CA ASP A 396 36.54 -9.25 27.41
C ASP A 396 35.47 -8.41 26.72
N LYS A 397 35.70 -7.10 26.70
CA LYS A 397 34.76 -6.12 26.13
C LYS A 397 34.49 -6.30 24.63
N TYR A 398 35.31 -7.08 23.92
CA TYR A 398 35.16 -7.42 22.50
C TYR A 398 34.71 -8.87 22.26
N MET A 399 34.30 -9.60 23.31
CA MET A 399 33.80 -10.96 23.17
C MET A 399 32.52 -10.98 22.32
N THR A 400 32.61 -11.47 21.09
CA THR A 400 31.52 -11.46 20.09
C THR A 400 30.36 -12.38 20.45
N THR A 401 30.51 -13.27 21.44
CA THR A 401 29.40 -14.05 22.01
C THR A 401 28.61 -13.27 23.08
N SER A 402 29.01 -12.03 23.38
CA SER A 402 28.23 -11.08 24.16
C SER A 402 27.68 -9.97 23.26
N TYR A 403 26.51 -9.43 23.57
CA TYR A 403 25.87 -8.41 22.74
C TYR A 403 26.73 -7.14 22.60
N LEU A 404 27.27 -6.61 23.71
CA LEU A 404 28.17 -5.46 23.67
C LEU A 404 29.46 -5.74 22.89
N GLY A 405 30.07 -6.91 23.07
CA GLY A 405 31.30 -7.25 22.36
C GLY A 405 31.07 -7.38 20.86
N ALA A 406 29.94 -7.95 20.45
CA ALA A 406 29.54 -8.03 19.06
C ALA A 406 29.26 -6.63 18.47
N MET A 407 28.49 -5.78 19.15
CA MET A 407 28.25 -4.39 18.73
C MET A 407 29.55 -3.60 18.52
N ARG A 408 30.49 -3.68 19.47
CA ARG A 408 31.80 -3.00 19.35
C ARG A 408 32.59 -3.52 18.15
N THR A 409 32.66 -4.84 18.01
CA THR A 409 33.41 -5.49 16.92
C THR A 409 32.80 -5.15 15.55
N ALA A 410 31.48 -5.15 15.43
CA ALA A 410 30.76 -4.73 14.23
C ALA A 410 31.11 -3.29 13.82
N VAL A 411 31.06 -2.34 14.76
CA VAL A 411 31.40 -0.94 14.51
C VAL A 411 32.86 -0.78 14.07
N GLU A 412 33.80 -1.44 14.76
CA GLU A 412 35.22 -1.37 14.40
C GLU A 412 35.50 -1.98 13.03
N GLN A 413 34.83 -3.08 12.68
CA GLN A 413 34.98 -3.74 11.39
C GLN A 413 34.44 -2.89 10.23
N LEU A 414 33.27 -2.27 10.41
CA LEU A 414 32.69 -1.36 9.41
C LEU A 414 33.58 -0.13 9.21
N ARG A 415 34.08 0.50 10.29
CA ARG A 415 35.01 1.64 10.20
C ARG A 415 36.33 1.27 9.55
N ALA A 416 36.86 0.07 9.83
CA ALA A 416 38.10 -0.38 9.21
C ALA A 416 37.94 -0.61 7.70
N SER A 417 36.79 -1.12 7.27
CA SER A 417 36.50 -1.44 5.86
C SER A 417 36.04 -0.21 5.07
N TYR A 418 35.30 0.69 5.71
CA TYR A 418 34.67 1.87 5.11
C TYR A 418 34.88 3.10 6.02
N PRO A 419 36.10 3.67 6.04
CA PRO A 419 36.48 4.71 7.01
C PRO A 419 35.70 6.02 6.86
N ASP A 420 35.21 6.32 5.65
CA ASP A 420 34.43 7.52 5.35
C ASP A 420 32.91 7.31 5.48
N ALA A 421 32.47 6.09 5.83
CA ALA A 421 31.05 5.79 6.02
C ALA A 421 30.56 6.23 7.40
N GLU A 422 29.29 6.63 7.45
CA GLU A 422 28.60 6.87 8.71
C GLU A 422 27.92 5.61 9.22
N ILE A 423 27.73 5.53 10.54
CA ILE A 423 27.05 4.41 11.19
C ILE A 423 25.96 4.99 12.09
N LEU A 424 24.72 4.57 11.86
CA LEU A 424 23.54 4.91 12.66
C LEU A 424 23.10 3.66 13.44
N ILE A 425 23.03 3.77 14.77
CA ILE A 425 22.58 2.67 15.64
C ILE A 425 21.11 2.85 16.02
N LEU A 426 20.30 1.82 15.77
CA LEU A 426 18.93 1.71 16.25
C LEU A 426 18.91 0.68 17.37
N THR A 427 18.43 1.07 18.56
CA THR A 427 18.25 0.14 19.67
C THR A 427 17.28 -0.99 19.31
N PRO A 428 17.27 -2.12 20.02
CA PRO A 428 16.15 -3.05 20.02
C PRO A 428 14.80 -2.30 20.10
N GLY A 429 13.81 -2.80 19.37
CA GLY A 429 12.46 -2.23 19.35
C GLY A 429 11.63 -2.62 20.57
N TYR A 430 10.54 -1.90 20.78
CA TYR A 430 9.52 -2.29 21.76
C TYR A 430 8.83 -3.59 21.34
N ILE A 431 8.58 -4.46 22.31
CA ILE A 431 7.83 -5.71 22.14
C ILE A 431 6.76 -5.79 23.23
N THR A 432 5.68 -6.52 22.99
CA THR A 432 4.72 -6.93 24.02
C THR A 432 4.96 -8.37 24.51
N PHE A 433 5.75 -9.14 23.75
CA PHE A 433 6.18 -10.49 24.12
C PHE A 433 7.08 -10.48 25.38
N GLN A 434 7.14 -11.62 26.10
CA GLN A 434 7.86 -11.75 27.39
C GLN A 434 7.55 -10.63 28.40
N ASN A 435 6.25 -10.39 28.64
CA ASN A 435 5.75 -9.32 29.52
C ASN A 435 6.37 -7.94 29.18
N CYS A 436 6.28 -7.54 27.91
CA CYS A 436 6.89 -6.31 27.39
C CYS A 436 8.41 -6.22 27.54
N GLY A 437 9.11 -7.35 27.44
CA GLY A 437 10.57 -7.42 27.60
C GLY A 437 11.06 -7.31 29.06
N THR A 438 10.17 -7.42 30.04
CA THR A 438 10.50 -7.29 31.47
C THR A 438 10.80 -8.62 32.16
N GLU A 439 10.79 -9.72 31.43
CA GLU A 439 11.24 -11.02 31.90
C GLU A 439 12.69 -11.28 31.49
N ILE A 440 13.48 -11.86 32.39
CA ILE A 440 14.84 -12.33 32.07
C ILE A 440 14.73 -13.67 31.36
N VAL A 441 15.29 -13.76 30.15
CA VAL A 441 15.29 -14.98 29.34
C VAL A 441 16.66 -15.66 29.42
N GLY A 442 16.70 -16.94 29.80
CA GLY A 442 17.95 -17.71 29.92
C GLY A 442 18.75 -17.44 31.20
N GLU A 443 19.73 -18.30 31.49
CA GLU A 443 20.53 -18.22 32.73
C GLU A 443 21.46 -17.00 32.77
N ASN A 444 21.94 -16.55 31.61
CA ASN A 444 22.88 -15.44 31.48
C ASN A 444 22.26 -14.20 30.82
N GLY A 445 20.94 -14.22 30.60
CA GLY A 445 20.24 -13.12 29.97
C GLY A 445 20.00 -11.95 30.92
N ALA A 446 19.28 -10.96 30.40
CA ALA A 446 19.01 -9.68 31.02
C ALA A 446 17.63 -9.18 30.58
N LEU A 447 17.15 -8.07 31.14
CA LEU A 447 15.94 -7.40 30.66
C LEU A 447 16.20 -6.79 29.28
N LEU A 448 15.16 -6.66 28.45
CA LEU A 448 15.29 -6.04 27.12
C LEU A 448 15.88 -4.63 27.19
N GLU A 449 15.51 -3.86 28.22
CA GLU A 449 16.03 -2.51 28.47
C GLU A 449 17.56 -2.48 28.66
N GLU A 450 18.17 -3.57 29.15
CA GLU A 450 19.63 -3.66 29.28
C GLU A 450 20.33 -3.82 27.91
N TYR A 451 19.69 -4.48 26.95
CA TYR A 451 20.18 -4.53 25.56
C TYR A 451 19.96 -3.18 24.85
N VAL A 452 18.85 -2.49 25.14
CA VAL A 452 18.61 -1.11 24.68
C VAL A 452 19.70 -0.17 25.16
N GLU A 453 19.99 -0.19 26.46
CA GLU A 453 21.04 0.65 27.04
C GLU A 453 22.44 0.26 26.54
N ALA A 454 22.69 -1.03 26.31
CA ALA A 454 23.94 -1.50 25.71
C ALA A 454 24.16 -0.93 24.29
N ALA A 455 23.12 -0.90 23.45
CA ALA A 455 23.20 -0.30 22.11
C ALA A 455 23.48 1.22 22.19
N LEU A 456 22.81 1.93 23.11
CA LEU A 456 23.05 3.35 23.36
C LEU A 456 24.44 3.62 23.93
N GLN A 457 24.94 2.73 24.79
CA GLN A 457 26.30 2.79 25.31
C GLN A 457 27.32 2.72 24.19
N VAL A 458 27.20 1.77 23.26
CA VAL A 458 28.11 1.69 22.10
C VAL A 458 27.99 2.94 21.23
N ALA A 459 26.78 3.46 21.00
CA ALA A 459 26.63 4.71 20.26
C ALA A 459 27.41 5.86 20.92
N ARG A 460 27.33 6.02 22.24
CA ARG A 460 28.08 7.05 22.98
C ARG A 460 29.60 6.80 23.00
N GLU A 461 30.02 5.54 23.16
CA GLU A 461 31.44 5.16 23.17
C GLU A 461 32.16 5.52 21.87
N TYR A 462 31.46 5.42 20.73
CA TYR A 462 32.01 5.65 19.40
C TYR A 462 31.58 6.99 18.78
N ASP A 463 30.86 7.84 19.52
CA ASP A 463 30.30 9.12 19.04
C ASP A 463 29.44 8.94 17.77
N LEU A 464 28.56 7.94 17.79
CA LEU A 464 27.67 7.60 16.69
C LEU A 464 26.27 8.18 16.92
N PRO A 465 25.58 8.64 15.85
CA PRO A 465 24.17 8.93 15.95
C PRO A 465 23.38 7.66 16.28
N SER A 466 22.31 7.82 17.06
CA SER A 466 21.39 6.73 17.38
C SER A 466 19.93 7.16 17.40
N ILE A 467 19.04 6.18 17.33
CA ILE A 467 17.60 6.30 17.62
C ILE A 467 17.25 5.27 18.69
N ASN A 468 16.62 5.73 19.77
CA ASN A 468 16.05 4.85 20.78
C ASN A 468 14.69 4.32 20.29
N MET A 469 14.74 3.31 19.43
CA MET A 469 13.54 2.70 18.83
C MET A 469 12.61 2.11 19.88
N TYR A 470 13.13 1.62 21.00
CA TYR A 470 12.31 1.11 22.10
C TYR A 470 11.37 2.20 22.61
N ALA A 471 11.90 3.37 22.97
CA ALA A 471 11.11 4.47 23.50
C ALA A 471 10.15 5.07 22.47
N GLU A 472 10.60 5.24 21.22
CA GLU A 472 9.75 5.77 20.13
C GLU A 472 8.56 4.83 19.84
N MET A 473 8.82 3.52 19.72
CA MET A 473 7.79 2.53 19.49
C MET A 473 6.86 2.36 20.68
N GLU A 474 7.38 2.33 21.91
CA GLU A 474 6.56 2.22 23.12
C GLU A 474 5.60 3.41 23.23
N ALA A 475 6.08 4.63 22.98
CA ALA A 475 5.25 5.83 23.02
C ALA A 475 4.14 5.77 21.96
N TYR A 476 4.46 5.33 20.75
CA TYR A 476 3.52 5.22 19.65
C TYR A 476 2.48 4.09 19.89
N ALA A 477 2.91 2.96 20.45
CA ALA A 477 2.07 1.81 20.77
C ALA A 477 0.97 2.08 21.81
N ARG A 478 1.04 3.21 22.54
CA ARG A 478 0.00 3.60 23.52
C ARG A 478 -1.33 3.96 22.86
N ASN A 479 -1.27 4.48 21.63
CA ASN A 479 -2.45 4.88 20.88
C ASN A 479 -2.66 4.01 19.63
N GLU A 480 -1.58 3.44 19.11
CA GLU A 480 -1.61 2.70 17.85
C GLU A 480 -1.29 1.22 18.01
N LYS A 481 -1.95 0.39 17.20
CA LYS A 481 -1.59 -1.03 17.09
C LYS A 481 -0.46 -1.16 16.06
N ILE A 482 0.77 -1.32 16.54
CA ILE A 482 1.98 -1.24 15.68
C ILE A 482 2.73 -2.57 15.54
N LEU A 483 2.35 -3.59 16.32
CA LEU A 483 2.91 -4.93 16.26
C LEU A 483 1.90 -5.92 15.65
N THR A 484 2.43 -6.99 15.06
CA THR A 484 1.61 -8.15 14.68
C THR A 484 1.14 -8.92 15.92
N ALA A 485 0.35 -9.97 15.72
CA ALA A 485 -0.19 -10.78 16.81
C ALA A 485 0.88 -11.50 17.65
N ASP A 486 2.11 -11.65 17.14
CA ASP A 486 3.21 -12.25 17.90
C ASP A 486 3.80 -11.33 18.98
N GLY A 487 3.46 -10.04 18.94
CA GLY A 487 3.95 -9.06 19.90
C GLY A 487 5.44 -8.75 19.79
N VAL A 488 6.09 -9.09 18.66
CA VAL A 488 7.51 -8.83 18.40
C VAL A 488 7.68 -8.04 17.10
N HIS A 489 7.09 -8.52 15.99
CA HIS A 489 7.32 -7.91 14.68
C HIS A 489 6.37 -6.72 14.45
N PRO A 490 6.84 -5.62 13.84
CA PRO A 490 5.99 -4.51 13.47
C PRO A 490 5.06 -4.89 12.32
N ASN A 491 3.80 -4.47 12.41
CA ASN A 491 2.88 -4.48 11.27
C ASN A 491 3.19 -3.34 10.30
N GLU A 492 2.37 -3.14 9.28
CA GLU A 492 2.58 -2.13 8.24
C GLU A 492 2.69 -0.71 8.83
N GLN A 493 1.79 -0.34 9.75
CA GLN A 493 1.82 0.95 10.43
C GLN A 493 3.09 1.10 11.28
N GLY A 494 3.48 0.03 11.98
CA GLY A 494 4.73 -0.01 12.73
C GLY A 494 5.94 0.23 11.83
N ARG A 495 6.08 -0.52 10.73
CA ARG A 495 7.20 -0.38 9.78
C ARG A 495 7.24 1.00 9.14
N PHE A 496 6.08 1.54 8.77
CA PHE A 496 5.97 2.89 8.26
C PHE A 496 6.47 3.92 9.27
N PHE A 497 6.02 3.85 10.53
CA PHE A 497 6.50 4.70 11.62
C PHE A 497 8.02 4.61 11.80
N LEU A 498 8.61 3.41 11.81
CA LEU A 498 10.08 3.27 11.92
C LEU A 498 10.80 3.91 10.73
N GLY A 499 10.28 3.70 9.51
CA GLY A 499 10.81 4.32 8.31
C GLY A 499 10.78 5.84 8.38
N MET A 500 9.66 6.43 8.85
CA MET A 500 9.53 7.87 9.03
C MET A 500 10.50 8.41 10.09
N LYS A 501 10.69 7.70 11.22
CA LYS A 501 11.69 8.08 12.24
C LYS A 501 13.12 8.07 11.72
N LEU A 502 13.44 7.10 10.85
CA LEU A 502 14.72 7.06 10.14
C LEU A 502 14.86 8.25 9.19
N CYS A 503 13.83 8.58 8.40
CA CYS A 503 13.83 9.75 7.53
C CYS A 503 14.08 11.05 8.33
N GLU A 504 13.38 11.25 9.44
CA GLU A 504 13.58 12.37 10.36
C GLU A 504 15.03 12.44 10.88
N LYS A 505 15.57 11.30 11.31
CA LYS A 505 16.94 11.25 11.82
C LYS A 505 17.96 11.58 10.75
N LEU A 506 17.79 11.05 9.54
CA LEU A 506 18.68 11.29 8.42
C LEU A 506 18.75 12.78 8.08
N ASN A 507 17.63 13.52 8.18
CA ASN A 507 17.58 14.97 7.94
C ASN A 507 18.56 15.78 8.78
N VAL A 508 18.71 15.40 10.05
CA VAL A 508 19.55 16.13 11.02
C VAL A 508 20.97 15.55 11.14
N MET A 509 21.23 14.36 10.57
CA MET A 509 22.58 13.85 10.44
C MET A 509 23.39 14.76 9.51
N ALA A 510 24.47 15.34 10.05
CA ALA A 510 25.37 16.26 9.37
C ALA A 510 25.96 15.65 8.10
N ARG A 511 26.58 16.50 7.27
CA ARG A 511 27.54 16.05 6.25
C ARG A 511 28.93 15.95 6.86
#